data_AF-A0A1G6XTY0-F1
#
_entry.id   AF-A0A1G6XTY0-F1
#
_cell.length_a   1.000
_cell.length_b   1.000
_cell.length_c   1.000
_cell.angle_alpha   90.00
_cell.angle_beta   90.00
_cell.angle_gamma   90.00
#
_symmetry.space_group_name_H-M   'P 1'
#
loop_
_entity.id
_entity.type
_entity.pdbx_description
1 polymer ?
#
loop_
_entity_poly.entity_id
_entity_poly.type
_entity_poly.pdbx_seq_one_letter_code
_entity_poly.pdbx_strand_id
1 'polypeptide(L)'
;MLRDVVDLLVRLVEAAGALIIFVGAAWAFGRFLRAGIRGGVGRQFNRIRLSLGRFLALGLEFQLAGDVLRTAIAPSFTEIGQLAAIAAIRTALNYFLGREIAEERAEIEREHRKEVDGSRAPEGPA
;
A
#
# COMPACT_ATOMS: atom_id res chain seq x y z
N MET A 1 -15.67 31.12 -10.80
CA MET A 1 -15.57 30.66 -12.20
C MET A 1 -14.31 29.84 -12.47
N LEU A 2 -13.08 30.41 -12.40
CA LEU A 2 -11.85 29.63 -12.60
C LEU A 2 -11.65 28.50 -11.56
N ARG A 3 -11.91 28.77 -10.27
CA ARG A 3 -11.88 27.74 -9.20
C ARG A 3 -12.86 26.60 -9.46
N ASP A 4 -14.12 26.93 -9.77
CA ASP A 4 -15.16 25.93 -10.03
C ASP A 4 -14.85 25.04 -11.24
N VAL A 5 -14.26 25.62 -12.29
CA VAL A 5 -13.83 24.87 -13.49
C VAL A 5 -12.70 23.92 -13.14
N VAL A 6 -11.68 24.38 -12.40
CA VAL A 6 -10.55 23.51 -12.05
C VAL A 6 -10.95 22.46 -11.02
N ASP A 7 -11.82 22.76 -10.05
CA ASP A 7 -12.37 21.76 -9.13
C ASP A 7 -13.13 20.65 -9.89
N LEU A 8 -13.86 21.01 -10.94
CA LEU A 8 -14.49 20.03 -11.82
C LEU A 8 -13.45 19.18 -12.56
N LEU A 9 -12.39 19.81 -13.08
CA LEU A 9 -11.30 19.10 -13.76
C LEU A 9 -10.56 18.14 -12.82
N VAL A 10 -10.23 18.56 -11.59
CA VAL A 10 -9.61 17.72 -10.56
C VAL A 10 -10.48 16.50 -10.29
N ARG A 11 -11.79 16.69 -10.05
CA ARG A 11 -12.72 15.57 -9.81
C ARG A 11 -12.81 14.61 -10.98
N LEU A 12 -12.81 15.11 -12.21
CA LEU A 12 -12.85 14.26 -13.41
C LEU A 12 -11.57 13.45 -13.57
N VAL A 13 -10.42 14.07 -13.33
CA VAL A 13 -9.11 13.42 -13.41
C VAL A 13 -8.95 12.37 -12.30
N GLU A 14 -9.33 12.69 -11.07
CA GLU A 14 -9.35 11.75 -9.93
C GLU A 14 -10.30 10.57 -10.20
N ALA A 15 -11.51 10.85 -10.70
CA ALA A 15 -12.49 9.82 -11.04
C ALA A 15 -11.98 8.89 -12.15
N ALA A 16 -11.31 9.44 -13.17
CA ALA A 16 -10.69 8.64 -14.22
C ALA A 16 -9.58 7.74 -13.65
N GLY A 17 -8.69 8.27 -12.81
CA GLY A 17 -7.65 7.48 -12.14
C GLY A 17 -8.23 6.37 -11.27
N ALA A 18 -9.24 6.68 -10.47
CA ALA A 18 -9.95 5.71 -9.63
C ALA A 18 -10.62 4.61 -10.46
N LEU A 19 -11.25 4.97 -11.58
CA LEU A 19 -11.86 4.02 -12.51
C LEU A 19 -10.82 3.07 -13.12
N ILE A 20 -9.68 3.59 -13.56
CA ILE A 20 -8.58 2.79 -14.12
C ILE A 20 -8.08 1.76 -13.09
N ILE A 21 -7.85 2.20 -11.85
CA ILE A 21 -7.44 1.34 -10.74
C ILE A 21 -8.49 0.26 -10.49
N PHE A 22 -9.76 0.66 -10.38
CA PHE A 22 -10.87 -0.25 -10.11
C PHE A 22 -11.00 -1.32 -11.19
N VAL A 23 -10.96 -0.94 -12.47
CA VAL A 23 -11.03 -1.87 -13.60
C VAL A 23 -9.84 -2.84 -13.57
N GLY A 24 -8.63 -2.34 -13.35
CA GLY A 24 -7.43 -3.18 -13.24
C GLY A 24 -7.52 -4.18 -12.09
N ALA A 25 -8.00 -3.74 -10.93
CA ALA A 25 -8.19 -4.57 -9.74
C ALA A 25 -9.26 -5.65 -9.97
N ALA A 26 -10.44 -5.27 -10.49
CA ALA A 26 -11.53 -6.21 -10.79
C ALA A 26 -11.09 -7.27 -11.81
N TRP A 27 -10.38 -6.84 -12.87
CA TRP A 27 -9.81 -7.73 -13.87
C TRP A 27 -8.79 -8.71 -13.27
N ALA A 28 -7.89 -8.22 -12.43
CA ALA A 28 -6.85 -9.03 -11.79
C ALA A 28 -7.47 -10.05 -10.82
N PHE A 29 -8.44 -9.61 -10.03
CA PHE A 29 -9.18 -10.44 -9.09
C PHE A 29 -9.93 -11.58 -9.80
N GLY A 30 -10.68 -11.26 -10.86
CA GLY A 30 -11.39 -12.28 -11.64
C GLY A 30 -10.46 -13.32 -12.27
N ARG A 31 -9.29 -12.89 -12.79
CA ARG A 31 -8.28 -13.82 -13.30
C ARG A 31 -7.63 -14.66 -12.20
N PHE A 32 -7.36 -14.07 -11.04
CA PHE A 32 -6.77 -14.77 -9.91
C PHE A 32 -7.69 -15.90 -9.42
N LEU A 33 -8.99 -15.61 -9.23
CA LEU A 33 -9.98 -16.62 -8.86
C LEU A 33 -10.06 -17.76 -9.89
N ARG A 34 -10.12 -17.42 -11.19
CA ARG A 34 -10.18 -18.43 -12.26
C ARG A 34 -8.91 -19.29 -12.32
N ALA A 35 -7.74 -18.71 -12.04
CA ALA A 35 -6.47 -19.43 -11.99
C ALA A 35 -6.37 -20.35 -10.77
N GLY A 36 -6.90 -19.90 -9.62
CA GLY A 36 -7.01 -20.68 -8.38
C GLY A 36 -7.87 -21.93 -8.55
N ILE A 37 -9.06 -21.78 -9.14
CA ILE A 37 -9.98 -22.91 -9.38
C ILE A 37 -9.39 -23.94 -10.37
N ARG A 38 -8.54 -23.51 -11.30
CA ARG A 38 -7.92 -24.39 -12.32
C ARG A 38 -6.53 -24.93 -11.93
N GLY A 39 -6.07 -24.69 -10.70
CA GLY A 39 -4.76 -25.16 -10.22
C GLY A 39 -3.54 -24.56 -10.95
N GLY A 40 -3.72 -23.46 -11.70
CA GLY A 40 -2.71 -22.87 -12.58
C GLY A 40 -2.00 -21.63 -12.03
N VAL A 41 -2.08 -21.40 -10.72
CA VAL A 41 -1.74 -20.12 -10.06
C VAL A 41 -0.30 -19.67 -10.36
N GLY A 42 0.69 -20.58 -10.29
CA GLY A 42 2.11 -20.21 -10.36
C GLY A 42 2.53 -19.47 -11.64
N ARG A 43 2.13 -19.95 -12.83
CA ARG A 43 2.53 -19.33 -14.12
C ARG A 43 1.74 -18.06 -14.45
N GLN A 44 0.48 -17.96 -14.02
CA GLN A 44 -0.37 -16.81 -14.33
C GLN A 44 -0.23 -15.67 -13.32
N PHE A 45 0.16 -15.95 -12.07
CA PHE A 45 0.25 -14.96 -11.00
C PHE A 45 1.14 -13.77 -11.38
N ASN A 46 2.35 -14.02 -11.91
CA ASN A 46 3.26 -12.93 -12.28
C ASN A 46 2.68 -12.04 -13.39
N ARG A 47 1.99 -12.64 -14.38
CA ARG A 47 1.33 -11.85 -15.45
C ARG A 47 0.17 -11.01 -14.91
N ILE A 48 -0.66 -11.58 -14.04
CA ILE A 48 -1.77 -10.87 -13.39
C ILE A 48 -1.22 -9.69 -12.59
N ARG A 49 -0.18 -9.93 -11.78
CA ARG A 49 0.49 -8.90 -10.97
C ARG A 49 1.09 -7.78 -11.83
N LEU A 50 1.81 -8.12 -12.90
CA LEU A 50 2.40 -7.12 -13.81
C LEU A 50 1.33 -6.28 -14.51
N SER A 51 0.25 -6.91 -14.98
CA SER A 51 -0.87 -6.19 -15.59
C SER A 51 -1.57 -5.27 -14.59
N LEU A 52 -1.87 -5.76 -13.38
CA LEU A 52 -2.42 -4.92 -12.30
C LEU A 52 -1.50 -3.74 -12.00
N GLY A 53 -0.19 -3.96 -11.90
CA GLY A 53 0.79 -2.91 -11.67
C GLY A 53 0.74 -1.80 -12.72
N ARG A 54 0.48 -2.12 -14.00
CA ARG A 54 0.31 -1.11 -15.06
C ARG A 54 -0.96 -0.27 -14.89
N PHE A 55 -2.08 -0.88 -14.51
CA PHE A 55 -3.30 -0.13 -14.20
C PHE A 55 -3.13 0.77 -12.98
N LEU A 56 -2.45 0.27 -11.94
CA LEU A 56 -2.14 1.08 -10.76
C LEU A 56 -1.23 2.26 -11.10
N ALA A 57 -0.15 2.03 -11.84
CA ALA A 57 0.77 3.10 -12.26
C ALA A 57 0.02 4.19 -13.05
N LEU A 58 -0.78 3.80 -14.05
CA LEU A 58 -1.55 4.75 -14.83
C LEU A 58 -2.57 5.52 -13.98
N GLY A 59 -3.33 4.83 -13.12
CA GLY A 59 -4.28 5.52 -12.25
C GLY A 59 -3.63 6.49 -11.27
N LEU A 60 -2.44 6.17 -10.78
CA LEU A 60 -1.64 7.05 -9.92
C LEU A 60 -1.11 8.28 -10.67
N GLU A 61 -0.72 8.15 -11.94
CA GLU A 61 -0.35 9.31 -12.76
C GLU A 61 -1.51 10.29 -12.93
N PHE A 62 -2.74 9.78 -13.09
CA PHE A 62 -3.94 10.63 -13.12
C PHE A 62 -4.20 11.29 -11.76
N GLN A 63 -4.13 10.55 -10.65
CA GLN A 63 -4.31 11.13 -9.32
C GLN A 63 -3.28 12.23 -9.03
N LEU A 64 -2.01 11.99 -9.38
CA LEU A 64 -0.94 12.98 -9.26
C LEU A 64 -1.23 14.24 -10.09
N ALA A 65 -1.78 14.09 -11.31
CA ALA A 65 -2.20 15.23 -12.11
C ALA A 65 -3.32 16.05 -11.43
N GLY A 66 -4.27 15.38 -10.76
CA GLY A 66 -5.29 16.02 -9.93
C GLY A 66 -4.68 16.82 -8.76
N ASP A 67 -3.71 16.23 -8.05
CA ASP A 67 -3.00 16.88 -6.95
C ASP A 67 -2.19 18.11 -7.41
N VAL A 68 -1.53 18.02 -8.56
CA VAL A 68 -0.81 19.15 -9.18
C VAL A 68 -1.79 20.27 -9.57
N LEU A 69 -2.94 19.93 -10.16
CA LEU A 69 -3.97 20.92 -10.49
C LEU A 69 -4.49 21.61 -9.23
N ARG A 70 -4.75 20.86 -8.15
CA ARG A 70 -5.23 21.39 -6.88
C ARG A 70 -4.26 22.38 -6.24
N THR A 71 -2.97 22.02 -6.22
CA THR A 71 -1.91 22.89 -5.67
C THR A 71 -1.67 24.15 -6.51
N ALA A 72 -1.98 24.13 -7.81
CA ALA A 72 -1.80 25.26 -8.72
C ALA A 72 -2.83 26.41 -8.53
N ILE A 73 -4.00 26.15 -7.96
CA ILE A 73 -5.13 27.11 -7.90
C ILE A 73 -5.52 27.56 -6.49
N ALA A 74 -5.10 26.87 -5.44
CA ALA A 74 -5.37 27.30 -4.07
C ALA A 74 -4.32 26.79 -3.08
N PRO A 75 -3.48 27.66 -2.47
CA PRO A 75 -2.98 27.38 -1.15
C PRO A 75 -4.09 27.76 -0.16
N SER A 76 -5.15 26.95 -0.06
CA SER A 76 -6.05 27.11 1.09
C SER A 76 -5.36 26.46 2.29
N PHE A 77 -5.08 27.26 3.33
CA PHE A 77 -4.46 26.75 4.57
C PHE A 77 -5.25 25.58 5.18
N THR A 78 -6.54 25.49 4.89
CA THR A 78 -7.42 24.40 5.32
C THR A 78 -7.10 23.07 4.63
N GLU A 79 -6.89 23.04 3.31
CA GLU A 79 -6.54 21.80 2.60
C GLU A 79 -5.11 21.34 2.92
N ILE A 80 -4.18 22.28 3.06
CA ILE A 80 -2.81 22.00 3.54
C ILE A 80 -2.88 21.41 4.96
N GLY A 81 -3.73 21.96 5.83
CA GLY A 81 -3.95 21.46 7.19
C GLY A 81 -4.54 20.05 7.23
N GLN A 82 -5.52 19.74 6.37
CA GLN A 82 -6.10 18.40 6.27
C GLN A 82 -5.09 17.37 5.77
N LEU A 83 -4.32 17.71 4.74
CA LEU A 83 -3.28 16.83 4.20
C LEU A 83 -2.18 16.57 5.23
N ALA A 84 -1.74 17.61 5.94
CA ALA A 84 -0.77 17.49 7.03
C ALA A 84 -1.28 16.62 8.18
N ALA A 85 -2.55 16.75 8.56
CA ALA A 85 -3.18 15.91 9.59
C ALA A 85 -3.22 14.43 9.18
N ILE A 86 -3.63 14.12 7.95
CA ILE A 86 -3.65 12.75 7.43
C ILE A 86 -2.25 12.16 7.39
N ALA A 87 -1.26 12.93 6.92
CA ALA A 87 0.14 12.50 6.87
C ALA A 87 0.71 12.24 8.28
N ALA A 88 0.39 13.09 9.25
CA ALA A 88 0.82 12.93 10.64
C ALA A 88 0.22 11.67 11.28
N ILE A 89 -1.09 11.45 11.13
CA ILE A 89 -1.77 10.25 11.65
C ILE A 89 -1.16 8.99 11.03
N ARG A 90 -0.98 8.97 9.70
CA ARG A 90 -0.37 7.85 8.99
C ARG A 90 1.04 7.54 9.51
N THR A 91 1.82 8.59 9.76
CA THR A 91 3.19 8.44 10.27
C THR A 91 3.20 7.89 11.69
N ALA A 92 2.36 8.42 12.57
CA ALA A 92 2.25 7.96 13.95
C ALA A 92 1.82 6.49 14.02
N LEU A 93 0.76 6.11 13.30
CA LEU A 93 0.27 4.73 13.28
C LEU A 93 1.32 3.76 12.72
N ASN A 94 1.95 4.09 11.59
CA ASN A 94 2.99 3.24 11.01
C ASN A 94 4.21 3.13 11.93
N TYR A 95 4.55 4.20 12.65
CA TYR A 95 5.65 4.18 13.61
C TYR A 95 5.35 3.23 14.79
N PHE A 96 4.17 3.36 15.42
CA PHE A 96 3.78 2.50 16.53
C PHE A 96 3.70 1.03 16.11
N LEU A 97 3.04 0.74 14.99
CA LEU A 97 2.93 -0.62 14.47
C LEU A 97 4.30 -1.22 14.13
N GLY A 98 5.18 -0.43 13.49
CA GLY A 98 6.54 -0.87 13.20
C GLY A 98 7.35 -1.16 14.45
N ARG A 99 7.12 -0.40 15.53
CA ARG A 99 7.77 -0.62 16.82
C ARG A 99 7.27 -1.88 17.51
N GLU A 100 5.95 -2.10 17.57
CA GLU A 100 5.35 -3.31 18.17
C GLU A 100 5.84 -4.57 17.45
N ILE A 101 5.85 -4.57 16.11
CA ILE A 101 6.36 -5.71 15.32
C ILE A 101 7.85 -5.96 15.58
N ALA A 102 8.65 -4.90 15.77
CA ALA A 102 10.07 -5.05 16.07
C ALA A 102 10.30 -5.63 17.47
N GLU A 103 9.49 -5.26 18.45
CA GLU A 103 9.53 -5.80 19.81
C GLU A 103 9.16 -7.29 19.82
N GLU A 104 8.07 -7.67 19.15
CA GLU A 104 7.62 -9.06 19.04
C GLU A 104 8.65 -9.95 18.34
N ARG A 105 9.29 -9.47 17.25
CA ARG A 105 10.38 -10.18 16.58
C ARG A 105 11.60 -10.38 17.48
N ALA A 106 11.97 -9.36 18.25
CA ALA A 106 13.09 -9.44 19.17
C ALA A 106 12.84 -10.43 20.31
N GLU A 107 11.58 -10.56 20.75
CA GLU A 107 11.18 -11.56 21.74
C GLU A 107 11.30 -12.98 21.19
N ILE A 108 10.77 -13.24 19.99
CA ILE A 108 10.86 -14.55 19.31
C ILE A 108 12.32 -14.97 19.09
N GLU A 109 13.20 -14.05 18.65
CA GLU A 109 14.64 -14.35 18.47
C GLU A 109 15.35 -14.67 19.79
N ARG A 110 14.95 -14.02 20.89
CA ARG A 110 15.50 -14.29 22.22
C ARG A 110 15.05 -15.65 22.74
N GLU A 111 13.79 -16.04 22.51
CA GLU A 111 13.30 -17.37 22.87
C GLU A 111 14.01 -18.46 22.07
N HIS A 112 14.14 -18.30 20.75
CA HIS A 112 14.83 -19.26 19.89
C HIS A 112 16.32 -19.42 20.27
N ARG A 113 16.98 -18.33 20.66
CA ARG A 113 18.38 -18.38 21.13
C ARG A 113 18.51 -19.14 22.45
N LYS A 114 17.56 -18.98 23.38
CA LYS A 114 17.54 -19.71 24.66
C LYS A 114 17.29 -21.21 24.46
N GLU A 115 16.43 -21.59 23.52
CA GLU A 115 16.20 -22.99 23.14
C GLU A 115 17.44 -23.65 22.53
N VAL A 116 18.10 -22.97 21.59
CA VAL A 116 19.31 -23.48 20.91
C VAL A 116 20.51 -23.58 21.86
N ASP A 117 20.66 -22.64 22.79
CA ASP A 117 21.75 -22.65 23.78
C ASP A 117 21.48 -23.66 24.91
N GLY A 118 20.24 -23.75 25.38
CA GLY A 118 19.83 -24.75 26.38
C GLY A 118 19.96 -26.20 25.90
N SER A 119 19.75 -26.46 24.60
CA SER A 119 19.95 -27.79 24.01
C SER A 119 21.43 -28.14 23.75
N ARG A 120 22.36 -27.18 23.86
CA ARG A 120 23.81 -27.38 23.69
C ARG A 120 24.58 -27.43 25.01
N ALA A 121 23.90 -27.26 26.15
CA ALA A 121 24.51 -27.49 27.44
C ALA A 121 25.01 -28.95 27.49
N PRO A 122 26.33 -29.20 27.57
CA PRO A 122 26.84 -30.56 27.61
C PRO A 122 26.39 -31.20 28.92
N GLU A 123 25.77 -32.38 28.83
CA GLU A 123 25.67 -33.28 29.97
C GLU A 123 27.09 -33.44 30.53
N GLY A 124 27.28 -33.00 31.77
CA GLY A 124 28.59 -32.88 32.39
C GLY A 124 29.32 -34.22 32.42
N PRO A 125 30.66 -34.22 32.49
CA PRO A 125 31.42 -35.46 32.51
C PRO A 125 31.06 -36.25 33.79
N ALA A 126 30.45 -37.41 33.58
CA ALA A 126 30.25 -38.46 34.58
C ALA A 126 31.55 -39.21 34.86
#